data_AF-A0A8J4E8X7-F1
#
_entry.id   AF-A0A8J4E8X7-F1
#
_cell.length_a   1.000
_cell.length_b   1.000
_cell.length_c   1.000
_cell.angle_alpha   90.00
_cell.angle_beta   90.00
_cell.angle_gamma   90.00
#
_symmetry.space_group_name_H-M   'P 1'
#
loop_
_entity.id
_entity.type
_entity.pdbx_description
1 polymer ?
#
loop_
_entity_poly.entity_id
_entity_poly.type
_entity_poly.pdbx_seq_one_letter_code
_entity_poly.pdbx_strand_id
1 'polypeptide(L)'
;MTTSTEDLLRQALQRQAERAPDPDRVRADLPRRAVRRSRRRYGTLAGGLVAAAALTAFAVPVLALDDAPVPQGAGPGAPASSPASSGPAAPVAPTAVDLRYKPTWLPAGLTERSRTVPLASGFGYDGPVRVWKRANTDSGFDMGGSRLEFAVVKTQNGVDQFDDGGQPVDINGRPGRISGGAANRKSSVHWVIDPQTVIFIHNIEVVSEADLLKIARSVQPDQGQVPVPMRFGWLPAGLSPAASQLVGDSASRWQLELTGYGKSPGADSATTEKKESTRSADRGIYARLGPSTDAPEGGESIVVAGRPARLVTRAIEGPAAGMGQHAWVVIDLASGLKLTVFTLFPDVSREDLLATAAAVEVGQLPDLGWLGAPTR
;
A
#
# COMPACT_ATOMS: atom_id res chain seq x y z
N MET A 1 19.93 29.12 -38.51
CA MET A 1 20.81 28.07 -37.94
C MET A 1 20.01 27.10 -37.05
N THR A 2 18.88 26.57 -37.52
CA THR A 2 18.00 25.66 -36.78
C THR A 2 17.94 24.24 -37.38
N THR A 3 18.52 24.04 -38.56
CA THR A 3 18.53 22.78 -39.30
C THR A 3 19.43 21.70 -38.69
N SER A 4 20.50 22.08 -37.98
CA SER A 4 21.48 21.13 -37.43
C SER A 4 20.92 20.21 -36.32
N THR A 5 20.09 20.74 -35.43
CA THR A 5 19.52 19.96 -34.32
C THR A 5 18.42 19.01 -34.80
N GLU A 6 17.62 19.43 -35.78
CA GLU A 6 16.56 18.61 -36.36
C GLU A 6 17.14 17.42 -37.12
N ASP A 7 18.24 17.62 -37.85
CA ASP A 7 18.94 16.55 -38.58
C ASP A 7 19.59 15.53 -37.63
N LEU A 8 20.14 15.98 -36.50
CA LEU A 8 20.67 15.09 -35.46
C LEU A 8 19.56 14.26 -34.79
N LEU A 9 18.40 14.87 -34.51
CA LEU A 9 17.23 14.18 -33.99
C LEU A 9 16.72 13.14 -35.00
N ARG A 10 16.63 13.50 -36.29
CA ARG A 10 16.18 12.59 -37.35
C ARG A 10 17.14 11.41 -37.52
N GLN A 11 18.46 11.63 -37.49
CA GLN A 11 19.46 10.56 -37.53
C GLN A 11 19.46 9.69 -36.27
N ALA A 12 19.19 10.25 -35.09
CA ALA A 12 19.08 9.47 -33.87
C ALA A 12 17.86 8.55 -33.90
N LEU A 13 16.70 9.08 -34.32
CA LEU A 13 15.47 8.31 -34.47
C LEU A 13 15.61 7.22 -35.54
N GLN A 14 16.26 7.51 -36.67
CA GLN A 14 16.54 6.55 -37.73
C GLN A 14 17.39 5.38 -37.20
N ARG A 15 18.49 5.67 -36.51
CA ARG A 15 19.36 4.62 -35.91
C ARG A 15 18.64 3.81 -34.84
N GLN A 16 17.69 4.40 -34.12
CA GLN A 16 16.88 3.69 -33.14
C GLN A 16 15.84 2.78 -33.80
N ALA A 17 15.23 3.24 -34.91
CA ALA A 17 14.30 2.44 -35.71
C ALA A 17 15.00 1.23 -36.36
N GLU A 18 16.20 1.42 -36.89
CA GLU A 18 17.01 0.34 -37.51
C GLU A 18 17.44 -0.73 -36.49
N ARG A 19 17.55 -0.36 -35.21
CA ARG A 19 17.88 -1.29 -34.11
C ARG A 19 16.65 -1.90 -33.45
N ALA A 20 15.44 -1.49 -33.85
CA ALA A 20 14.23 -2.06 -33.29
C ALA A 20 14.15 -3.54 -33.66
N PRO A 21 13.87 -4.44 -32.70
CA PRO A 21 13.65 -5.84 -32.99
C PRO A 21 12.48 -6.00 -33.97
N ASP A 22 12.61 -6.94 -34.89
CA ASP A 22 11.54 -7.30 -35.85
C ASP A 22 10.19 -7.44 -35.13
N PRO A 23 9.17 -6.63 -35.48
CA PRO A 23 7.89 -6.62 -34.81
C PRO A 23 7.18 -7.97 -34.85
N ASP A 24 7.37 -8.76 -35.90
CA ASP A 24 6.74 -10.08 -36.02
C ASP A 24 7.44 -11.10 -35.11
N ARG A 25 8.76 -10.98 -34.92
CA ARG A 25 9.49 -11.75 -33.90
C ARG A 25 9.00 -11.40 -32.49
N VAL A 26 8.75 -10.13 -32.20
CA VAL A 26 8.22 -9.70 -30.89
C VAL A 26 6.79 -10.23 -30.69
N ARG A 27 5.92 -10.11 -31.69
CA ARG A 27 4.54 -10.65 -31.63
C ARG A 27 4.50 -12.15 -31.43
N ALA A 28 5.39 -12.91 -32.10
CA ALA A 28 5.48 -14.36 -31.94
C ALA A 28 5.97 -14.78 -30.54
N ASP A 29 6.78 -13.94 -29.87
CA ASP A 29 7.34 -14.21 -28.54
C ASP A 29 6.39 -13.83 -27.39
N LEU A 30 5.46 -12.89 -27.60
CA LEU A 30 4.55 -12.41 -26.56
C LEU A 30 3.68 -13.53 -25.94
N PRO A 31 3.03 -14.43 -26.72
CA PRO A 31 2.26 -15.54 -26.16
C PRO A 31 3.13 -16.48 -25.33
N ARG A 32 4.37 -16.75 -25.75
CA ARG A 32 5.29 -17.65 -25.04
C ARG A 32 5.73 -17.07 -23.70
N ARG A 33 5.95 -15.75 -23.63
CA ARG A 33 6.29 -15.06 -22.37
C ARG A 33 5.09 -14.95 -21.44
N ALA A 34 3.89 -14.69 -21.97
CA ALA A 34 2.65 -14.67 -21.19
C ALA A 34 2.36 -16.04 -20.55
N VAL A 35 2.52 -17.13 -21.32
CA VAL A 35 2.31 -18.51 -20.82
C VAL A 35 3.38 -18.93 -19.82
N ARG A 36 4.65 -18.55 -20.00
CA ARG A 36 5.70 -18.83 -18.98
C ARG A 36 5.46 -18.07 -17.68
N ARG A 37 4.96 -16.84 -17.75
CA ARG A 37 4.68 -16.02 -16.56
C ARG A 37 3.46 -16.53 -15.79
N SER A 38 2.43 -17.04 -16.49
CA SER A 38 1.29 -17.68 -15.82
C SER A 38 1.66 -19.03 -15.20
N ARG A 39 2.39 -19.90 -15.92
CA ARG A 39 2.79 -21.22 -15.39
C ARG A 39 3.66 -21.16 -14.12
N ARG A 40 4.53 -20.15 -13.98
CA ARG A 40 5.32 -19.97 -12.74
C ARG A 40 4.48 -19.59 -11.52
N ARG A 41 3.29 -19.01 -11.70
CA ARG A 41 2.39 -18.64 -10.59
C ARG A 41 1.42 -19.75 -10.20
N TYR A 42 1.15 -20.70 -11.08
CA TYR A 42 0.20 -21.81 -10.85
C TYR A 42 0.86 -23.17 -10.64
N GLY A 43 2.19 -23.29 -10.78
CA GLY A 43 2.92 -24.55 -10.73
C GLY A 43 3.23 -25.11 -9.33
N THR A 44 2.85 -24.44 -8.24
CA THR A 44 3.12 -24.88 -6.85
C THR A 44 1.88 -25.22 -6.03
N LEU A 45 0.69 -25.24 -6.64
CA LEU A 45 -0.56 -25.64 -5.98
C LEU A 45 -1.06 -27.01 -6.46
N ALA A 46 -0.19 -28.00 -6.45
CA ALA A 46 -0.55 -29.40 -6.64
C ALA A 46 0.27 -30.28 -5.68
N GLY A 47 -0.19 -30.38 -4.44
CA GLY A 47 0.37 -31.32 -3.46
C GLY A 47 0.06 -30.92 -2.03
N GLY A 48 -0.99 -31.51 -1.44
CA GLY A 48 -1.24 -31.38 0.00
C GLY A 48 -2.69 -31.66 0.41
N LEU A 49 -3.09 -32.93 0.38
CA LEU A 49 -4.34 -33.47 0.90
C LEU A 49 -4.09 -34.03 2.32
N VAL A 50 -5.05 -33.82 3.25
CA VAL A 50 -5.31 -34.61 4.51
C VAL A 50 -4.33 -34.33 5.67
N ALA A 51 -4.68 -34.14 6.96
CA ALA A 51 -5.80 -34.62 7.79
C ALA A 51 -6.18 -33.65 8.93
N ALA A 52 -7.41 -33.79 9.41
CA ALA A 52 -7.92 -33.19 10.66
C ALA A 52 -7.46 -33.97 11.91
N ALA A 53 -7.27 -33.29 13.06
CA ALA A 53 -7.70 -33.75 14.38
C ALA A 53 -7.44 -32.72 15.52
N ALA A 54 -8.49 -32.53 16.33
CA ALA A 54 -8.53 -32.31 17.79
C ALA A 54 -7.97 -31.03 18.47
N LEU A 55 -8.93 -30.24 18.97
CA LEU A 55 -9.06 -29.60 20.30
C LEU A 55 -7.82 -29.51 21.22
N THR A 56 -7.56 -28.32 21.77
CA THR A 56 -7.66 -28.04 23.23
C THR A 56 -7.54 -26.54 23.51
N ALA A 57 -8.38 -26.06 24.42
CA ALA A 57 -8.38 -24.70 24.95
C ALA A 57 -7.30 -24.54 26.03
N PHE A 58 -6.53 -23.46 25.97
CA PHE A 58 -5.89 -22.88 27.15
C PHE A 58 -5.96 -21.36 27.05
N ALA A 59 -6.72 -20.78 27.97
CA ALA A 59 -6.60 -19.39 28.35
C ALA A 59 -5.38 -19.26 29.28
N VAL A 60 -4.48 -18.33 28.99
CA VAL A 60 -3.47 -17.87 29.96
C VAL A 60 -3.49 -16.34 29.96
N PRO A 61 -3.79 -15.70 31.10
CA PRO A 61 -3.55 -14.28 31.29
C PRO A 61 -2.08 -14.10 31.68
N VAL A 62 -1.35 -13.20 31.01
CA VAL A 62 -0.06 -12.75 31.54
C VAL A 62 -0.23 -11.36 32.13
N LEU A 63 -0.33 -11.38 33.45
CA LEU A 63 -0.21 -10.28 34.39
C LEU A 63 1.17 -9.61 34.29
N ALA A 64 1.17 -8.34 34.64
CA ALA A 64 2.33 -7.53 34.99
C ALA A 64 3.25 -8.22 36.00
N LEU A 65 4.56 -8.04 35.84
CA LEU A 65 5.54 -8.27 36.89
C LEU A 65 6.24 -6.95 37.19
N ASP A 66 5.91 -6.39 38.36
CA ASP A 66 6.76 -5.49 39.13
C ASP A 66 7.47 -6.29 40.23
N ASP A 67 8.69 -5.83 40.52
CA ASP A 67 9.47 -5.90 41.76
C ASP A 67 9.83 -7.24 42.43
N ALA A 68 11.13 -7.51 42.43
CA ALA A 68 11.80 -8.21 43.52
C ALA A 68 13.14 -7.49 43.87
N PRO A 69 13.46 -7.29 45.16
CA PRO A 69 14.69 -6.65 45.60
C PRO A 69 15.85 -7.67 45.67
N VAL A 70 17.04 -7.26 45.22
CA VAL A 70 18.28 -8.05 45.34
C VAL A 70 19.28 -7.31 46.25
N PRO A 71 20.05 -8.00 47.12
CA PRO A 71 20.90 -7.38 48.12
C PRO A 71 22.20 -6.81 47.55
N GLN A 72 22.73 -5.80 48.25
CA GLN A 72 23.99 -5.11 47.97
C GLN A 72 25.19 -6.06 48.00
N GLY A 73 25.85 -6.21 46.85
CA GLY A 73 27.23 -6.69 46.72
C GLY A 73 28.06 -5.65 45.99
N ALA A 74 28.99 -5.00 46.70
CA ALA A 74 29.89 -4.00 46.16
C ALA A 74 30.98 -4.65 45.30
N GLY A 75 30.98 -4.37 43.99
CA GLY A 75 32.03 -4.73 43.05
C GLY A 75 32.41 -3.52 42.17
N PRO A 76 33.71 -3.23 41.94
CA PRO A 76 34.14 -2.04 41.22
C PRO A 76 34.16 -2.26 39.69
N GLY A 77 33.69 -1.25 38.94
CA GLY A 77 34.05 -1.04 37.54
C GLY A 77 33.03 -1.48 36.49
N ALA A 78 31.79 -0.97 36.54
CA ALA A 78 30.86 -1.06 35.41
C ALA A 78 31.16 0.07 34.39
N PRO A 79 31.24 -0.22 33.07
CA PRO A 79 31.42 0.80 32.05
C PRO A 79 30.23 1.75 32.03
N ALA A 80 30.51 3.04 31.89
CA ALA A 80 29.51 4.11 31.88
C ALA A 80 28.48 3.87 30.77
N SER A 81 27.27 3.45 31.16
CA SER A 81 26.10 3.41 30.30
C SER A 81 25.84 4.84 29.81
N SER A 82 26.19 5.13 28.55
CA SER A 82 25.82 6.39 27.93
C SER A 82 24.29 6.51 27.99
N PRO A 83 23.74 7.66 28.44
CA PRO A 83 22.30 7.84 28.51
C PRO A 83 21.72 7.67 27.12
N ALA A 84 20.86 6.66 26.94
CA ALA A 84 20.09 6.48 25.73
C ALA A 84 19.32 7.78 25.48
N SER A 85 19.66 8.47 24.41
CA SER A 85 19.02 9.74 24.05
C SER A 85 17.53 9.46 23.83
N SER A 86 16.70 9.99 24.73
CA SER A 86 15.24 9.90 24.65
C SER A 86 14.78 10.80 23.50
N GLY A 87 14.77 10.24 22.29
CA GLY A 87 14.17 10.89 21.14
C GLY A 87 12.68 11.22 21.42
N PRO A 88 12.13 12.28 20.84
CA PRO A 88 10.72 12.63 21.00
C PRO A 88 9.84 11.45 20.61
N ALA A 89 8.85 11.14 21.46
CA ALA A 89 7.90 10.07 21.20
C ALA A 89 7.17 10.34 19.87
N ALA A 90 7.19 9.37 18.96
CA ALA A 90 6.49 9.48 17.69
C ALA A 90 4.98 9.69 17.94
N PRO A 91 4.30 10.49 17.11
CA PRO A 91 2.86 10.67 17.23
C PRO A 91 2.16 9.30 17.15
N VAL A 92 1.31 9.02 18.13
CA VAL A 92 0.58 7.75 18.21
C VAL A 92 -0.40 7.70 17.04
N ALA A 93 -0.21 6.75 16.13
CA ALA A 93 -1.12 6.51 15.03
C ALA A 93 -2.52 6.14 15.56
N PRO A 94 -3.61 6.59 14.90
CA PRO A 94 -4.97 6.25 15.32
C PRO A 94 -5.18 4.74 15.24
N THR A 95 -5.95 4.17 16.18
CA THR A 95 -6.32 2.75 16.19
C THR A 95 -7.49 2.43 15.26
N ALA A 96 -8.28 3.44 14.90
CA ALA A 96 -9.38 3.34 13.95
C ALA A 96 -9.63 4.70 13.27
N VAL A 97 -10.19 4.67 12.06
CA VAL A 97 -10.56 5.87 11.29
C VAL A 97 -12.00 5.75 10.79
N ASP A 98 -12.80 6.81 10.96
CA ASP A 98 -14.19 6.84 10.53
C ASP A 98 -14.31 6.75 9.00
N LEU A 99 -15.27 5.94 8.51
CA LEU A 99 -15.57 5.82 7.08
C LEU A 99 -16.21 7.09 6.52
N ARG A 100 -16.98 7.79 7.35
CA ARG A 100 -17.76 9.01 7.07
C ARG A 100 -18.87 8.88 6.04
N TYR A 101 -18.60 8.29 4.89
CA TYR A 101 -19.54 8.14 3.79
C TYR A 101 -19.36 6.80 3.08
N LYS A 102 -20.46 6.28 2.52
CA LYS A 102 -20.46 5.09 1.65
C LYS A 102 -21.47 5.21 0.53
N PRO A 103 -21.19 4.63 -0.65
CA PRO A 103 -22.25 4.33 -1.61
C PRO A 103 -23.18 3.27 -1.03
N THR A 104 -24.50 3.50 -1.11
CA THR A 104 -25.51 2.50 -0.70
C THR A 104 -25.99 1.63 -1.86
N TRP A 105 -25.64 2.01 -3.09
CA TRP A 105 -25.89 1.21 -4.29
C TRP A 105 -24.62 1.07 -5.12
N LEU A 106 -24.38 -0.15 -5.59
CA LEU A 106 -23.34 -0.49 -6.57
C LEU A 106 -23.93 -1.45 -7.61
N PRO A 107 -23.47 -1.40 -8.87
CA PRO A 107 -23.78 -2.43 -9.85
C PRO A 107 -23.38 -3.82 -9.34
N ALA A 108 -24.18 -4.82 -9.70
CA ALA A 108 -23.89 -6.21 -9.36
C ALA A 108 -22.51 -6.65 -9.88
N GLY A 109 -21.84 -7.51 -9.12
CA GLY A 109 -20.52 -8.06 -9.48
C GLY A 109 -19.34 -7.19 -9.08
N LEU A 110 -19.57 -5.99 -8.51
CA LEU A 110 -18.52 -5.23 -7.84
C LEU A 110 -18.35 -5.71 -6.41
N THR A 111 -17.10 -5.89 -6.00
CA THR A 111 -16.78 -6.18 -4.61
C THR A 111 -15.60 -5.32 -4.15
N GLU A 112 -15.67 -4.90 -2.90
CA GLU A 112 -14.60 -4.13 -2.29
C GLU A 112 -13.35 -5.01 -2.16
N ARG A 113 -12.22 -4.51 -2.63
CA ARG A 113 -10.93 -5.20 -2.67
C ARG A 113 -9.87 -4.53 -1.82
N SER A 114 -10.03 -3.24 -1.53
CA SER A 114 -9.03 -2.48 -0.79
C SER A 114 -9.65 -1.37 0.05
N ARG A 115 -9.08 -1.16 1.23
CA ARG A 115 -9.23 0.04 2.06
C ARG A 115 -7.86 0.59 2.38
N THR A 116 -7.63 1.86 2.07
CA THR A 116 -6.38 2.57 2.37
C THR A 116 -6.67 3.72 3.32
N VAL A 117 -6.11 3.68 4.51
CA VAL A 117 -6.22 4.69 5.56
C VAL A 117 -4.96 5.56 5.53
N PRO A 118 -5.06 6.86 5.23
CA PRO A 118 -3.94 7.78 5.40
C PRO A 118 -3.64 7.96 6.90
N LEU A 119 -2.37 7.79 7.30
CA LEU A 119 -1.92 7.95 8.68
C LEU A 119 -1.24 9.31 8.92
N ALA A 120 -0.61 9.87 7.88
CA ALA A 120 -0.02 11.21 7.94
C ALA A 120 -1.00 12.28 7.45
N SER A 121 -0.90 13.47 8.03
CA SER A 121 -1.54 14.66 7.49
C SER A 121 -0.93 15.01 6.12
N GLY A 122 -1.76 15.51 5.21
CA GLY A 122 -1.31 16.01 3.90
C GLY A 122 -1.64 15.12 2.70
N PHE A 123 -2.24 13.93 2.86
CA PHE A 123 -2.75 13.16 1.72
C PHE A 123 -4.02 13.76 1.09
N GLY A 124 -4.60 14.81 1.67
CA GLY A 124 -5.83 15.46 1.19
C GLY A 124 -7.12 14.66 1.46
N TYR A 125 -7.00 13.37 1.76
CA TYR A 125 -8.12 12.51 2.13
C TYR A 125 -8.58 12.74 3.57
N ASP A 126 -9.89 12.70 3.77
CA ASP A 126 -10.57 12.86 5.06
C ASP A 126 -11.26 11.56 5.51
N GLY A 127 -10.58 10.44 5.29
CA GLY A 127 -11.10 9.10 5.53
C GLY A 127 -10.37 8.07 4.69
N PRO A 128 -10.81 6.80 4.74
CA PRO A 128 -10.23 5.74 3.93
C PRO A 128 -10.60 5.88 2.46
N VAL A 129 -9.64 5.59 1.58
CA VAL A 129 -9.88 5.35 0.16
C VAL A 129 -10.32 3.91 -0.02
N ARG A 130 -11.45 3.69 -0.69
CA ARG A 130 -12.03 2.36 -0.91
C ARG A 130 -11.99 2.03 -2.39
N VAL A 131 -11.70 0.77 -2.73
CA VAL A 131 -11.61 0.34 -4.12
C VAL A 131 -12.46 -0.90 -4.34
N TRP A 132 -13.29 -0.86 -5.38
CA TRP A 132 -14.06 -2.00 -5.88
C TRP A 132 -13.54 -2.42 -7.24
N LYS A 133 -13.52 -3.74 -7.45
CA LYS A 133 -13.21 -4.34 -8.76
C LYS A 133 -14.30 -5.36 -9.11
N ARG A 134 -14.43 -5.67 -10.39
CA ARG A 134 -15.26 -6.80 -10.82
C ARG A 134 -14.62 -8.09 -10.32
N ALA A 135 -15.44 -9.08 -9.99
CA ALA A 135 -14.93 -10.42 -9.73
C ALA A 135 -14.15 -10.94 -10.96
N ASN A 136 -13.04 -11.65 -10.70
CA ASN A 136 -12.25 -12.36 -11.71
C ASN A 136 -11.55 -11.53 -12.80
N THR A 137 -11.59 -10.19 -12.78
CA THR A 137 -10.90 -9.39 -13.81
C THR A 137 -9.40 -9.29 -13.56
N ASP A 138 -8.99 -9.20 -12.30
CA ASP A 138 -7.58 -9.14 -11.90
C ASP A 138 -7.35 -10.08 -10.73
N SER A 139 -6.29 -10.89 -10.81
CA SER A 139 -5.93 -11.81 -9.74
C SER A 139 -4.84 -11.21 -8.85
N GLY A 140 -5.06 -11.19 -7.54
CA GLY A 140 -4.05 -10.81 -6.54
C GLY A 140 -4.13 -9.35 -6.09
N PHE A 141 -3.06 -8.89 -5.43
CA PHE A 141 -3.00 -7.59 -4.77
C PHE A 141 -2.73 -6.41 -5.73
N ASP A 142 -2.89 -6.61 -7.04
CA ASP A 142 -2.67 -5.57 -8.03
C ASP A 142 -3.86 -4.60 -8.05
N MET A 143 -3.59 -3.39 -7.57
CA MET A 143 -4.53 -2.28 -7.58
C MET A 143 -4.53 -1.52 -8.91
N GLY A 144 -3.74 -1.95 -9.90
CA GLY A 144 -3.81 -1.52 -11.30
C GLY A 144 -5.11 -1.93 -11.99
N GLY A 145 -5.22 -1.58 -13.28
CA GLY A 145 -6.33 -2.00 -14.14
C GLY A 145 -7.68 -1.35 -13.82
N SER A 146 -8.74 -2.04 -14.23
CA SER A 146 -10.12 -1.56 -14.13
C SER A 146 -10.60 -1.59 -12.68
N ARG A 147 -10.98 -0.42 -12.14
CA ARG A 147 -11.46 -0.27 -10.76
C ARG A 147 -12.37 0.94 -10.57
N LEU A 148 -13.14 0.91 -9.49
CA LEU A 148 -13.88 2.05 -8.96
C LEU A 148 -13.21 2.46 -7.65
N GLU A 149 -12.78 3.71 -7.54
CA GLU A 149 -12.20 4.30 -6.33
C GLU A 149 -13.20 5.29 -5.72
N PHE A 150 -13.37 5.24 -4.40
CA PHE A 150 -14.16 6.19 -3.63
C PHE A 150 -13.26 6.83 -2.57
N ALA A 151 -13.30 8.15 -2.49
CA ALA A 151 -12.56 8.91 -1.49
C ALA A 151 -13.43 10.04 -0.94
N VAL A 152 -13.23 10.30 0.36
CA VAL A 152 -13.68 11.51 1.04
C VAL A 152 -12.46 12.42 1.16
N VAL A 153 -12.63 13.68 0.80
CA VAL A 153 -11.52 14.63 0.62
C VAL A 153 -11.83 15.91 1.36
N LYS A 154 -10.83 16.50 2.03
CA LYS A 154 -11.01 17.82 2.67
C LYS A 154 -11.03 18.91 1.62
N THR A 155 -11.93 19.87 1.75
CA THR A 155 -11.83 21.12 0.98
C THR A 155 -10.58 21.89 1.43
N GLN A 156 -9.96 22.63 0.50
CA GLN A 156 -8.89 23.55 0.83
C GLN A 156 -9.48 24.96 0.91
N ASN A 157 -9.53 25.52 2.11
CA ASN A 157 -10.15 26.83 2.36
C ASN A 157 -11.63 26.91 1.91
N GLY A 158 -12.37 25.80 2.02
CA GLY A 158 -13.77 25.73 1.58
C GLY A 158 -13.95 25.63 0.05
N VAL A 159 -12.86 25.53 -0.71
CA VAL A 159 -12.88 25.39 -2.17
C VAL A 159 -12.67 23.93 -2.53
N ASP A 160 -13.41 23.48 -3.55
CA ASP A 160 -13.16 22.19 -4.20
C ASP A 160 -11.76 22.20 -4.81
N GLN A 161 -10.95 21.21 -4.43
CA GLN A 161 -9.56 21.10 -4.90
C GLN A 161 -9.44 20.37 -6.24
N PHE A 162 -10.55 19.86 -6.78
CA PHE A 162 -10.57 19.32 -8.13
C PHE A 162 -10.83 20.46 -9.13
N ASP A 163 -10.11 20.43 -10.25
CA ASP A 163 -10.22 21.46 -11.30
C ASP A 163 -11.67 21.73 -11.68
N ASP A 164 -11.96 22.99 -12.05
CA ASP A 164 -13.22 23.41 -12.68
C ASP A 164 -13.48 22.79 -14.07
N GLY A 165 -12.65 21.82 -14.48
CA GLY A 165 -12.84 21.04 -15.68
C GLY A 165 -13.93 19.97 -15.50
N GLY A 166 -14.83 19.86 -16.48
CA GLY A 166 -15.87 18.82 -16.51
C GLY A 166 -17.25 19.37 -16.81
N GLN A 167 -18.18 18.46 -17.09
CA GLN A 167 -19.59 18.78 -17.30
C GLN A 167 -20.30 18.93 -15.96
N PRO A 168 -21.11 19.98 -15.77
CA PRO A 168 -21.91 20.13 -14.55
C PRO A 168 -22.97 19.02 -14.48
N VAL A 169 -23.16 18.45 -13.30
CA VAL A 169 -24.17 17.41 -13.02
C VAL A 169 -24.87 17.69 -11.69
N ASP A 170 -26.12 17.22 -11.57
CA ASP A 170 -26.84 17.23 -10.31
C ASP A 170 -26.70 15.90 -9.56
N ILE A 171 -26.30 15.97 -8.29
CA ILE A 171 -26.19 14.85 -7.35
C ILE A 171 -27.18 15.08 -6.19
N ASN A 172 -28.46 14.76 -6.41
CA ASN A 172 -29.56 14.93 -5.44
C ASN A 172 -29.72 16.39 -4.98
N GLY A 173 -29.81 17.32 -5.93
CA GLY A 173 -29.94 18.75 -5.65
C GLY A 173 -28.63 19.46 -5.27
N ARG A 174 -27.50 18.75 -5.31
CA ARG A 174 -26.18 19.30 -5.05
C ARG A 174 -25.41 19.42 -6.37
N PRO A 175 -24.83 20.60 -6.66
CA PRO A 175 -24.00 20.77 -7.85
C PRO A 175 -22.73 19.92 -7.72
N GLY A 176 -22.47 19.12 -8.75
CA GLY A 176 -21.25 18.36 -8.92
C GLY A 176 -20.70 18.52 -10.33
N ARG A 177 -19.57 17.88 -10.58
CA ARG A 177 -18.96 17.81 -11.91
C ARG A 177 -18.62 16.38 -12.24
N ILE A 178 -18.76 16.05 -13.51
CA ILE A 178 -18.22 14.83 -14.10
C ILE A 178 -17.13 15.19 -15.10
N SER A 179 -15.97 14.57 -14.96
CA SER A 179 -14.85 14.76 -15.88
C SER A 179 -14.37 13.41 -16.41
N GLY A 180 -13.55 13.46 -17.46
CA GLY A 180 -13.34 12.33 -18.34
C GLY A 180 -14.50 12.13 -19.31
N GLY A 181 -14.43 11.10 -20.14
CA GLY A 181 -15.45 10.85 -21.16
C GLY A 181 -15.33 9.45 -21.72
N ALA A 182 -16.36 8.98 -22.42
CA ALA A 182 -16.44 7.62 -22.97
C ALA A 182 -15.19 7.22 -23.78
N ALA A 183 -14.56 8.17 -24.48
CA ALA A 183 -13.34 7.94 -25.25
C ALA A 183 -12.11 7.63 -24.38
N ASN A 184 -12.00 8.23 -23.19
CA ASN A 184 -10.80 8.17 -22.35
C ASN A 184 -10.82 7.02 -21.35
N ARG A 185 -11.91 6.25 -21.30
CA ARG A 185 -12.06 5.05 -20.45
C ARG A 185 -11.92 5.28 -18.94
N LYS A 186 -11.62 6.51 -18.55
CA LYS A 186 -11.55 7.04 -17.21
C LYS A 186 -12.59 8.14 -17.09
N SER A 187 -13.39 8.07 -16.05
CA SER A 187 -14.31 9.14 -15.66
C SER A 187 -14.24 9.34 -14.16
N SER A 188 -14.49 10.55 -13.69
CA SER A 188 -14.61 10.84 -12.27
C SER A 188 -15.76 11.79 -12.02
N VAL A 189 -16.42 11.62 -10.87
CA VAL A 189 -17.46 12.50 -10.37
C VAL A 189 -17.02 13.04 -9.03
N HIS A 190 -17.15 14.35 -8.84
CA HIS A 190 -16.92 14.98 -7.55
C HIS A 190 -17.96 16.06 -7.25
N TRP A 191 -18.25 16.25 -5.96
CA TRP A 191 -19.14 17.28 -5.48
C TRP A 191 -18.89 17.58 -4.00
N VAL A 192 -19.18 18.82 -3.62
CA VAL A 192 -19.10 19.29 -2.23
C VAL A 192 -20.36 18.83 -1.48
N ILE A 193 -20.19 18.03 -0.41
CA ILE A 193 -21.30 17.56 0.43
C ILE A 193 -21.51 18.43 1.68
N ASP A 194 -20.49 19.17 2.10
CA ASP A 194 -20.56 20.18 3.15
C ASP A 194 -19.35 21.13 2.99
N PRO A 195 -19.27 22.26 3.72
CA PRO A 195 -18.18 23.23 3.55
C PRO A 195 -16.76 22.66 3.73
N GLN A 196 -16.62 21.46 4.30
CA GLN A 196 -15.32 20.84 4.60
C GLN A 196 -15.06 19.57 3.79
N THR A 197 -16.05 19.05 3.06
CA THR A 197 -15.99 17.71 2.49
C THR A 197 -16.37 17.69 1.01
N VAL A 198 -15.48 17.09 0.21
CA VAL A 198 -15.72 16.70 -1.17
C VAL A 198 -15.81 15.18 -1.23
N ILE A 199 -16.82 14.67 -1.93
CA ILE A 199 -16.87 13.26 -2.33
C ILE A 199 -16.25 13.14 -3.72
N PHE A 200 -15.34 12.18 -3.88
CA PHE A 200 -14.68 11.91 -5.15
C PHE A 200 -14.85 10.42 -5.50
N ILE A 201 -15.39 10.15 -6.69
CA ILE A 201 -15.51 8.80 -7.25
C ILE A 201 -14.77 8.76 -8.57
N HIS A 202 -13.79 7.87 -8.69
CA HIS A 202 -13.01 7.67 -9.91
C HIS A 202 -13.26 6.28 -10.48
N ASN A 203 -13.64 6.25 -11.74
CA ASN A 203 -13.95 5.05 -12.50
C ASN A 203 -12.91 4.86 -13.59
N ILE A 204 -12.29 3.68 -13.59
CA ILE A 204 -11.37 3.23 -14.63
C ILE A 204 -12.00 1.99 -15.26
N GLU A 205 -12.72 2.15 -16.36
CA GLU A 205 -13.28 1.03 -17.16
C GLU A 205 -14.19 0.04 -16.40
N VAL A 206 -14.81 0.42 -15.28
CA VAL A 206 -15.65 -0.52 -14.49
C VAL A 206 -17.13 -0.33 -14.71
N VAL A 207 -17.59 0.91 -14.73
CA VAL A 207 -19.01 1.25 -14.83
C VAL A 207 -19.27 2.22 -15.97
N SER A 208 -20.52 2.22 -16.45
CA SER A 208 -20.98 3.25 -17.38
C SER A 208 -21.05 4.62 -16.67
N GLU A 209 -21.11 5.70 -17.46
CA GLU A 209 -21.32 7.04 -16.90
C GLU A 209 -22.63 7.15 -16.12
N ALA A 210 -23.71 6.56 -16.65
CA ALA A 210 -25.01 6.53 -16.01
C ALA A 210 -24.96 5.81 -14.64
N ASP A 211 -24.26 4.68 -14.57
CA ASP A 211 -24.06 3.96 -13.32
C ASP A 211 -23.16 4.75 -12.36
N LEU A 212 -22.11 5.43 -12.83
CA LEU A 212 -21.27 6.27 -12.00
C LEU A 212 -22.08 7.39 -11.30
N LEU A 213 -22.95 8.06 -12.04
CA LEU A 213 -23.85 9.07 -11.48
C LEU A 213 -24.88 8.46 -10.52
N LYS A 214 -25.36 7.24 -10.80
CA LYS A 214 -26.26 6.52 -9.88
C LYS A 214 -25.55 6.13 -8.58
N ILE A 215 -24.28 5.70 -8.63
CA ILE A 215 -23.46 5.44 -7.45
C ILE A 215 -23.29 6.74 -6.65
N ALA A 216 -22.93 7.85 -7.31
CA ALA A 216 -22.76 9.15 -6.66
C ALA A 216 -24.02 9.60 -5.91
N ARG A 217 -25.20 9.47 -6.53
CA ARG A 217 -26.50 9.77 -5.91
C ARG A 217 -26.90 8.80 -4.79
N SER A 218 -26.23 7.65 -4.67
CA SER A 218 -26.49 6.69 -3.60
C SER A 218 -25.63 6.92 -2.35
N VAL A 219 -24.72 7.90 -2.35
CA VAL A 219 -23.82 8.14 -1.23
C VAL A 219 -24.60 8.64 -0.01
N GLN A 220 -24.34 8.02 1.14
CA GLN A 220 -24.94 8.36 2.44
C GLN A 220 -23.87 8.39 3.52
N PRO A 221 -24.13 9.05 4.67
CA PRO A 221 -23.27 8.96 5.84
C PRO A 221 -23.03 7.51 6.28
N ASP A 222 -21.80 7.23 6.72
CA ASP A 222 -21.38 5.94 7.24
C ASP A 222 -20.77 6.09 8.63
N GLN A 223 -21.41 5.48 9.62
CA GLN A 223 -20.97 5.50 11.03
C GLN A 223 -19.95 4.39 11.33
N GLY A 224 -19.59 3.58 10.34
CA GLY A 224 -18.58 2.54 10.51
C GLY A 224 -17.17 3.11 10.63
N GLN A 225 -16.27 2.29 11.17
CA GLN A 225 -14.85 2.61 11.33
C GLN A 225 -13.99 1.55 10.65
N VAL A 226 -12.81 1.96 10.18
CA VAL A 226 -11.77 1.06 9.67
C VAL A 226 -10.71 0.90 10.76
N PRO A 227 -10.52 -0.30 11.33
CA PRO A 227 -9.45 -0.54 12.27
C PRO A 227 -8.08 -0.42 11.58
N VAL A 228 -7.08 0.04 12.33
CA VAL A 228 -5.66 0.10 11.92
C VAL A 228 -4.90 -0.87 12.81
N PRO A 229 -4.85 -2.17 12.46
CA PRO A 229 -4.42 -3.20 13.39
C PRO A 229 -2.91 -3.45 13.34
N MET A 230 -2.16 -2.65 12.59
CA MET A 230 -0.71 -2.65 12.64
C MET A 230 -0.22 -1.23 12.90
N ARG A 231 0.91 -1.10 13.59
CA ARG A 231 1.64 0.17 13.72
C ARG A 231 3.15 -0.05 13.77
N PHE A 232 3.89 0.97 13.35
CA PHE A 232 5.32 1.03 13.61
C PHE A 232 5.53 1.54 15.04
N GLY A 233 6.14 0.73 15.91
CA GLY A 233 6.64 1.19 17.21
C GLY A 233 7.94 1.98 17.10
N TRP A 234 8.68 1.78 16.00
CA TRP A 234 9.88 2.54 15.68
C TRP A 234 10.11 2.62 14.17
N LEU A 235 10.58 3.77 13.70
CA LEU A 235 11.04 4.00 12.33
C LEU A 235 12.38 4.77 12.36
N PRO A 236 13.26 4.57 11.37
CA PRO A 236 14.48 5.35 11.21
C PRO A 236 14.20 6.85 11.12
N ALA A 237 15.19 7.65 11.54
CA ALA A 237 15.09 9.10 11.49
C ALA A 237 14.73 9.61 10.09
N GLY A 238 13.76 10.52 10.03
CA GLY A 238 13.23 11.11 8.80
C GLY A 238 12.09 10.31 8.15
N LEU A 239 11.80 9.09 8.59
CA LEU A 239 10.61 8.34 8.17
C LEU A 239 9.45 8.55 9.15
N SER A 240 8.23 8.59 8.62
CA SER A 240 7.01 8.62 9.40
C SER A 240 5.95 7.68 8.81
N PRO A 241 5.02 7.15 9.64
CA PRO A 241 3.92 6.34 9.13
C PRO A 241 3.06 7.16 8.17
N ALA A 242 2.87 6.65 6.95
CA ALA A 242 2.20 7.35 5.87
C ALA A 242 0.79 6.80 5.62
N ALA A 243 0.66 5.48 5.51
CA ALA A 243 -0.62 4.84 5.22
C ALA A 243 -0.69 3.41 5.78
N SER A 244 -1.93 2.93 5.93
CA SER A 244 -2.27 1.53 6.19
C SER A 244 -3.23 1.06 5.10
N GLN A 245 -2.93 -0.05 4.42
CA GLN A 245 -3.74 -0.59 3.34
C GLN A 245 -4.08 -2.05 3.61
N LEU A 246 -5.37 -2.35 3.71
CA LEU A 246 -5.86 -3.72 3.65
C LEU A 246 -6.36 -4.01 2.24
N VAL A 247 -5.76 -5.00 1.58
CA VAL A 247 -6.11 -5.44 0.21
C VAL A 247 -6.32 -6.95 0.18
N GLY A 248 -7.28 -7.43 -0.60
CA GLY A 248 -7.48 -8.86 -0.73
C GLY A 248 -8.62 -9.29 -1.64
N ASP A 249 -8.60 -10.57 -1.97
CA ASP A 249 -9.63 -11.21 -2.79
C ASP A 249 -10.61 -12.04 -1.96
N SER A 250 -10.19 -12.48 -0.76
CA SER A 250 -10.96 -13.32 0.16
C SER A 250 -10.29 -13.36 1.54
N ALA A 251 -10.96 -13.95 2.53
CA ALA A 251 -10.39 -14.16 3.88
C ALA A 251 -9.14 -15.06 3.91
N SER A 252 -8.92 -15.90 2.89
CA SER A 252 -7.70 -16.72 2.75
C SER A 252 -6.63 -16.06 1.87
N ARG A 253 -6.95 -14.94 1.20
CA ARG A 253 -6.05 -14.24 0.29
C ARG A 253 -6.19 -12.74 0.47
N TRP A 254 -5.52 -12.24 1.49
CA TRP A 254 -5.49 -10.82 1.86
C TRP A 254 -4.07 -10.43 2.29
N GLN A 255 -3.82 -9.13 2.35
CA GLN A 255 -2.61 -8.55 2.86
C GLN A 255 -2.94 -7.20 3.50
N LEU A 256 -2.42 -6.96 4.69
CA LEU A 256 -2.37 -5.65 5.31
C LEU A 256 -0.96 -5.09 5.13
N GLU A 257 -0.83 -3.87 4.64
CA GLU A 257 0.43 -3.18 4.45
C GLU A 257 0.44 -1.88 5.24
N LEU A 258 1.50 -1.66 6.02
CA LEU A 258 1.87 -0.35 6.52
C LEU A 258 2.99 0.23 5.66
N THR A 259 2.89 1.52 5.41
CA THR A 259 3.91 2.26 4.68
C THR A 259 4.47 3.35 5.56
N GLY A 260 5.80 3.42 5.68
CA GLY A 260 6.55 4.52 6.27
C GLY A 260 7.35 5.22 5.18
N TYR A 261 7.16 6.53 5.02
CA TYR A 261 7.87 7.33 4.01
C TYR A 261 8.57 8.53 4.66
N GLY A 262 9.57 9.05 3.95
CA GLY A 262 10.27 10.25 4.35
C GLY A 262 11.07 10.86 3.22
N LYS A 263 11.60 12.04 3.48
CA LYS A 263 12.59 12.68 2.61
C LYS A 263 13.99 12.25 3.01
N SER A 264 14.88 12.16 2.04
CA SER A 264 16.30 12.03 2.32
C SER A 264 16.85 13.27 3.03
N PRO A 265 17.64 13.11 4.10
CA PRO A 265 18.35 14.23 4.70
C PRO A 265 19.15 14.98 3.62
N GLY A 266 18.89 16.27 3.43
CA GLY A 266 19.57 17.08 2.41
C GLY A 266 18.82 17.26 1.07
N ALA A 267 17.62 16.70 0.91
CA ALA A 267 16.80 16.91 -0.29
C ALA A 267 16.08 18.29 -0.33
N ASP A 268 16.30 19.15 0.66
CA ASP A 268 15.52 20.39 0.84
C ASP A 268 15.85 21.55 -0.12
N SER A 269 16.71 21.36 -1.13
CA SER A 269 17.26 22.49 -1.89
C SER A 269 17.31 22.35 -3.42
N ALA A 270 16.71 21.33 -4.03
CA ALA A 270 16.61 21.31 -5.50
C ALA A 270 15.49 22.25 -5.96
N THR A 271 15.88 23.30 -6.66
CA THR A 271 15.07 24.43 -7.12
C THR A 271 13.71 24.04 -7.69
N THR A 272 12.71 24.79 -7.24
CA THR A 272 11.27 24.75 -7.49
C THR A 272 10.85 24.86 -8.96
N GLU A 273 11.25 23.94 -9.84
CA GLU A 273 10.47 23.73 -11.06
C GLU A 273 9.21 22.94 -10.71
N LYS A 274 8.10 23.68 -10.56
CA LYS A 274 6.72 23.20 -10.36
C LYS A 274 6.27 22.26 -11.49
N LYS A 275 6.83 21.06 -11.59
CA LYS A 275 6.09 19.94 -12.16
C LYS A 275 5.45 19.20 -11.01
N GLU A 276 4.15 19.34 -10.97
CA GLU A 276 3.15 18.72 -10.09
C GLU A 276 3.12 17.19 -10.27
N SER A 277 4.28 16.56 -10.16
CA SER A 277 4.55 15.18 -10.49
C SER A 277 4.98 14.49 -9.23
N THR A 278 4.00 13.87 -8.56
CA THR A 278 4.18 12.73 -7.65
C THR A 278 5.20 12.98 -6.55
N ARG A 279 4.75 13.28 -5.32
CA ARG A 279 5.62 13.37 -4.13
C ARG A 279 6.60 12.19 -4.13
N SER A 280 7.85 12.46 -4.53
CA SER A 280 8.91 11.48 -4.57
C SER A 280 9.30 11.26 -3.12
N ALA A 281 8.74 10.23 -2.50
CA ALA A 281 9.33 9.70 -1.31
C ALA A 281 10.65 9.06 -1.76
N ASP A 282 11.77 9.67 -1.39
CA ASP A 282 13.09 9.18 -1.77
C ASP A 282 13.58 8.07 -0.83
N ARG A 283 12.82 7.77 0.23
CA ARG A 283 13.08 6.74 1.25
C ARG A 283 11.77 6.10 1.71
N GLY A 284 11.81 4.81 2.05
CA GLY A 284 10.64 4.15 2.62
C GLY A 284 10.89 2.75 3.20
N ILE A 285 10.05 2.39 4.16
CA ILE A 285 9.96 1.05 4.75
C ILE A 285 8.50 0.60 4.70
N TYR A 286 8.30 -0.67 4.41
CA TYR A 286 7.00 -1.29 4.32
C TYR A 286 6.93 -2.47 5.28
N ALA A 287 5.79 -2.65 5.95
CA ALA A 287 5.51 -3.82 6.75
C ALA A 287 4.21 -4.48 6.27
N ARG A 288 4.28 -5.75 5.89
CA ARG A 288 3.16 -6.52 5.35
C ARG A 288 2.80 -7.67 6.26
N LEU A 289 1.52 -7.84 6.54
CA LEU A 289 0.95 -8.96 7.25
C LEU A 289 -0.03 -9.71 6.35
N GLY A 290 0.10 -11.02 6.28
CA GLY A 290 -0.83 -11.86 5.53
C GLY A 290 -0.52 -13.35 5.66
N PRO A 291 -1.34 -14.22 5.05
CA PRO A 291 -1.10 -15.67 5.04
C PRO A 291 0.08 -16.08 4.15
N SER A 292 0.57 -15.17 3.29
CA SER A 292 1.67 -15.39 2.36
C SER A 292 2.62 -14.20 2.35
N THR A 293 3.84 -14.41 1.83
CA THR A 293 4.83 -13.36 1.60
C THR A 293 5.27 -13.38 0.14
N ASP A 294 5.58 -12.21 -0.41
CA ASP A 294 6.24 -12.06 -1.72
C ASP A 294 7.77 -11.99 -1.61
N ALA A 295 8.32 -12.05 -0.38
CA ALA A 295 9.75 -12.13 -0.16
C ALA A 295 10.31 -13.41 -0.83
N PRO A 296 11.38 -13.30 -1.63
CA PRO A 296 11.93 -14.45 -2.34
C PRO A 296 12.36 -15.57 -1.38
N GLU A 297 12.37 -16.82 -1.85
CA GLU A 297 12.85 -17.96 -1.06
C GLU A 297 14.34 -17.84 -0.67
N GLY A 298 14.73 -18.55 0.39
CA GLY A 298 16.08 -18.53 0.96
C GLY A 298 16.27 -17.44 2.00
N GLY A 299 17.52 -17.01 2.19
CA GLY A 299 17.92 -15.97 3.15
C GLY A 299 18.69 -16.52 4.35
N GLU A 300 19.29 -15.59 5.10
CA GLU A 300 19.99 -15.84 6.36
C GLU A 300 18.96 -16.08 7.46
N SER A 301 19.05 -17.21 8.18
CA SER A 301 18.24 -17.45 9.38
C SER A 301 18.69 -16.54 10.51
N ILE A 302 17.76 -15.77 11.07
CA ILE A 302 18.01 -14.79 12.12
C ILE A 302 16.90 -14.86 13.18
N VAL A 303 17.07 -14.11 14.27
CA VAL A 303 16.06 -13.94 15.31
C VAL A 303 15.72 -12.45 15.42
N VAL A 304 14.43 -12.11 15.38
CA VAL A 304 13.94 -10.73 15.50
C VAL A 304 12.93 -10.68 16.64
N ALA A 305 13.23 -9.88 17.67
CA ALA A 305 12.41 -9.80 18.88
C ALA A 305 12.02 -11.17 19.47
N GLY A 306 13.00 -12.10 19.53
CA GLY A 306 12.82 -13.45 20.04
C GLY A 306 12.08 -14.42 19.11
N ARG A 307 11.72 -14.00 17.89
CA ARG A 307 10.97 -14.82 16.93
C ARG A 307 11.89 -15.31 15.81
N PRO A 308 11.75 -16.57 15.36
CA PRO A 308 12.43 -17.06 14.16
C PRO A 308 12.08 -16.20 12.95
N ALA A 309 13.11 -15.80 12.20
CA ALA A 309 12.96 -14.98 11.03
C ALA A 309 14.01 -15.35 9.98
N ARG A 310 13.83 -14.81 8.78
CA ARG A 310 14.84 -14.87 7.71
C ARG A 310 15.04 -13.50 7.09
N LEU A 311 16.31 -13.16 6.83
CA LEU A 311 16.71 -11.98 6.09
C LEU A 311 17.08 -12.37 4.67
N VAL A 312 16.36 -11.80 3.70
CA VAL A 312 16.64 -11.96 2.27
C VAL A 312 17.19 -10.65 1.75
N THR A 313 18.33 -10.70 1.08
CA THR A 313 18.87 -9.56 0.33
C THR A 313 18.97 -9.94 -1.14
N ARG A 314 18.62 -9.00 -2.02
CA ARG A 314 18.83 -9.14 -3.46
C ARG A 314 19.42 -7.87 -4.04
N ALA A 315 20.47 -8.03 -4.84
CA ALA A 315 20.90 -6.97 -5.73
C ALA A 315 19.76 -6.64 -6.70
N ILE A 316 19.54 -5.35 -6.93
CA ILE A 316 18.62 -4.93 -7.97
C ILE A 316 19.29 -5.24 -9.30
N GLU A 317 18.63 -6.04 -10.14
CA GLU A 317 19.11 -6.34 -11.49
C GLU A 317 18.49 -5.38 -12.51
N GLY A 318 19.20 -5.11 -13.62
CA GLY A 318 18.68 -4.35 -14.77
C GLY A 318 18.95 -2.84 -14.71
N PRO A 319 18.13 -2.01 -15.39
CA PRO A 319 18.34 -0.55 -15.48
C PRO A 319 18.36 0.15 -14.11
N ALA A 320 17.81 -0.52 -13.10
CA ALA A 320 17.73 -0.09 -11.72
C ALA A 320 18.92 -0.57 -10.85
N ALA A 321 19.92 -1.25 -11.41
CA ALA A 321 21.02 -1.85 -10.63
C ALA A 321 21.84 -0.83 -9.81
N GLY A 322 21.81 0.46 -10.18
CA GLY A 322 22.40 1.53 -9.39
C GLY A 322 21.59 1.96 -8.17
N MET A 323 20.35 1.48 -8.01
CA MET A 323 19.47 1.81 -6.88
C MET A 323 19.72 0.92 -5.65
N GLY A 324 20.80 0.13 -5.64
CA GLY A 324 21.29 -0.66 -4.52
C GLY A 324 20.64 -2.05 -4.34
N GLN A 325 20.33 -2.41 -3.10
CA GLN A 325 19.82 -3.74 -2.74
C GLN A 325 18.43 -3.63 -2.13
N HIS A 326 17.55 -4.56 -2.51
CA HIS A 326 16.30 -4.78 -1.79
C HIS A 326 16.55 -5.76 -0.66
N ALA A 327 15.92 -5.51 0.50
CA ALA A 327 16.03 -6.35 1.67
C ALA A 327 14.64 -6.63 2.27
N TRP A 328 14.44 -7.87 2.71
CA TRP A 328 13.21 -8.35 3.35
C TRP A 328 13.56 -9.10 4.64
N VAL A 329 12.86 -8.79 5.72
CA VAL A 329 12.82 -9.55 6.95
C VAL A 329 11.46 -10.24 7.04
N VAL A 330 11.45 -11.57 7.03
CA VAL A 330 10.22 -12.36 7.13
C VAL A 330 10.18 -13.05 8.48
N ILE A 331 9.14 -12.77 9.26
CA ILE A 331 8.89 -13.33 10.59
C ILE A 331 7.65 -14.23 10.49
N ASP A 332 7.79 -15.49 10.90
CA ASP A 332 6.67 -16.41 11.02
C ASP A 332 5.94 -16.18 12.34
N LEU A 333 4.62 -15.99 12.28
CA LEU A 333 3.77 -15.79 13.45
C LEU A 333 3.04 -17.08 13.80
N ALA A 334 2.73 -17.29 15.08
CA ALA A 334 2.09 -18.51 15.58
C ALA A 334 0.70 -18.79 14.95
N SER A 335 0.04 -17.76 14.42
CA SER A 335 -1.25 -17.86 13.73
C SER A 335 -1.17 -18.40 12.30
N GLY A 336 0.02 -18.74 11.80
CA GLY A 336 0.24 -19.08 10.39
C GLY A 336 0.33 -17.85 9.48
N LEU A 337 0.21 -16.65 10.04
CA LEU A 337 0.48 -15.40 9.32
C LEU A 337 1.99 -15.15 9.24
N LYS A 338 2.38 -14.35 8.24
CA LYS A 338 3.74 -13.88 8.03
C LYS A 338 3.77 -12.37 8.13
N LEU A 339 4.69 -11.84 8.93
CA LEU A 339 5.05 -10.43 8.93
C LEU A 339 6.30 -10.25 8.06
N THR A 340 6.19 -9.48 6.98
CA THR A 340 7.29 -9.17 6.06
C THR A 340 7.60 -7.68 6.13
N VAL A 341 8.75 -7.32 6.66
CA VAL A 341 9.22 -5.92 6.66
C VAL A 341 10.30 -5.79 5.59
N PHE A 342 10.16 -4.82 4.70
CA PHE A 342 11.08 -4.69 3.57
C PHE A 342 11.27 -3.22 3.17
N THR A 343 12.33 -3.01 2.43
CA THR A 343 12.63 -1.73 1.79
C THR A 343 13.01 -1.95 0.33
N LEU A 344 12.60 -1.01 -0.51
CA LEU A 344 13.00 -0.91 -1.91
C LEU A 344 14.06 0.18 -2.11
N PHE A 345 14.52 0.80 -1.01
CA PHE A 345 15.38 1.96 -1.04
C PHE A 345 16.75 1.61 -0.44
N PRO A 346 17.86 2.03 -1.07
CA PRO A 346 19.20 1.62 -0.69
C PRO A 346 19.72 2.27 0.59
N ASP A 347 19.10 3.37 1.02
CA ASP A 347 19.49 4.19 2.16
C ASP A 347 18.97 3.66 3.51
N VAL A 348 18.13 2.63 3.49
CA VAL A 348 17.69 1.94 4.71
C VAL A 348 18.71 0.86 5.03
N SER A 349 19.41 1.02 6.17
CA SER A 349 20.42 0.07 6.61
C SER A 349 19.80 -1.29 7.01
N ARG A 350 20.63 -2.33 7.08
CA ARG A 350 20.21 -3.64 7.59
C ARG A 350 19.72 -3.52 9.03
N GLU A 351 20.43 -2.76 9.84
CA GLU A 351 20.14 -2.52 11.26
C GLU A 351 18.80 -1.80 11.43
N ASP A 352 18.54 -0.77 10.63
CA ASP A 352 17.26 -0.05 10.60
C ASP A 352 16.11 -0.99 10.23
N LEU A 353 16.29 -1.81 9.19
CA LEU A 353 15.26 -2.75 8.76
C LEU A 353 14.93 -3.77 9.87
N LEU A 354 15.94 -4.31 10.56
CA LEU A 354 15.79 -5.25 11.66
C LEU A 354 15.14 -4.59 12.89
N ALA A 355 15.55 -3.37 13.23
CA ALA A 355 14.97 -2.60 14.32
C ALA A 355 13.49 -2.26 14.06
N THR A 356 13.15 -1.83 12.84
CA THR A 356 11.74 -1.64 12.46
C THR A 356 10.97 -2.95 12.53
N ALA A 357 11.52 -4.05 12.01
CA ALA A 357 10.84 -5.35 12.06
C ALA A 357 10.57 -5.83 13.49
N ALA A 358 11.51 -5.60 14.42
CA ALA A 358 11.32 -5.90 15.84
C ALA A 358 10.25 -5.03 16.51
N ALA A 359 10.07 -3.81 16.02
CA ALA A 359 9.17 -2.81 16.59
C ALA A 359 7.78 -2.75 15.93
N VAL A 360 7.49 -3.57 14.91
CA VAL A 360 6.12 -3.62 14.36
C VAL A 360 5.18 -4.29 15.36
N GLU A 361 4.15 -3.56 15.75
CA GLU A 361 3.08 -4.08 16.60
C GLU A 361 1.90 -4.52 15.73
N VAL A 362 1.36 -5.71 16.03
CA VAL A 362 0.16 -6.26 15.40
C VAL A 362 -0.90 -6.40 16.48
N GLY A 363 -1.98 -5.63 16.36
CA GLY A 363 -3.17 -5.69 17.19
C GLY A 363 -4.19 -6.71 16.69
N GLN A 364 -5.46 -6.49 17.04
CA GLN A 364 -6.57 -7.37 16.64
C GLN A 364 -6.77 -7.33 15.12
N LEU A 365 -6.79 -8.51 14.47
CA LEU A 365 -7.02 -8.60 13.04
C LEU A 365 -8.37 -7.97 12.64
N PRO A 366 -8.42 -7.30 11.48
CA PRO A 366 -9.62 -6.62 11.02
C PRO A 366 -10.67 -7.65 10.58
N ASP A 367 -11.95 -7.28 10.62
CA ASP A 367 -13.00 -8.05 9.95
C ASP A 367 -12.70 -8.09 8.45
N LEU A 368 -12.63 -9.30 7.90
CA LEU A 368 -12.37 -9.56 6.47
C LEU A 368 -13.64 -9.92 5.71
N GLY A 369 -14.82 -9.93 6.36
CA GLY A 369 -16.09 -10.32 5.75
C GLY A 369 -16.55 -9.45 4.58
N TRP A 370 -15.99 -8.25 4.44
CA TRP A 370 -16.24 -7.35 3.32
C TRP A 370 -15.34 -7.62 2.09
N LEU A 371 -14.23 -8.35 2.27
CA LEU A 371 -13.40 -8.78 1.15
C LEU A 371 -14.12 -9.92 0.43
N GLY A 372 -14.31 -9.75 -0.89
CA GLY A 372 -14.69 -10.80 -1.85
C GLY A 372 -15.22 -12.10 -1.28
N ALA A 373 -16.52 -12.39 -1.44
CA ALA A 373 -16.99 -13.75 -1.21
C ALA A 373 -16.14 -14.74 -2.03
N PRO A 374 -15.69 -15.86 -1.45
CA PRO A 374 -14.94 -16.85 -2.21
C PRO A 374 -15.79 -17.27 -3.41
N THR A 375 -15.27 -17.04 -4.61
CA THR A 375 -15.86 -17.61 -5.83
C THR A 375 -15.80 -19.12 -5.69
N ARG A 376 -16.96 -19.74 -5.55
CA ARG A 376 -17.11 -21.20 -5.56
C ARG A 376 -16.75 -21.78 -6.92
#